data_AF-A0A6J3BUE6-F1
#
_entry.id   AF-A0A6J3BUE6-F1
#
_cell.length_a   1.000
_cell.length_b   1.000
_cell.length_c   1.000
_cell.angle_alpha   90.00
_cell.angle_beta   90.00
_cell.angle_gamma   90.00
#
_symmetry.space_group_name_H-M   'P 1'
#
loop_
_entity.id
_entity.type
_entity.pdbx_description
1 polymer ?
#
loop_
_entity_poly.entity_id
_entity_poly.type
_entity_poly.pdbx_seq_one_letter_code
_entity_poly.pdbx_strand_id
1 'polypeptide(L)'
;DDSTAETKQDLNSEIIAELKIIKDELRAVRGEVQEFRAELIDVRASIKACHERMDNIDSRIEEMEKRLAALPSVADSPMSDIVEKLRCDLNERDQELLINDLEITNFPEEKGENPIHIVTQVATKLGVSLVQHDIVSAERVGMRRVAAAASEGVVSARPRPIAVRLA
;
A
#
# COMPACT_ATOMS: atom_id res chain seq x y z
N ASP A 1 -4.65 -96.50 40.04
CA ASP A 1 -5.36 -96.22 38.77
C ASP A 1 -6.28 -95.00 38.83
N ASP A 2 -6.86 -94.64 39.97
CA ASP A 2 -7.80 -93.50 40.09
C ASP A 2 -7.12 -92.11 40.02
N SER A 3 -6.00 -91.91 40.73
CA SER A 3 -5.25 -90.64 40.76
C SER A 3 -4.64 -90.21 39.39
N THR A 4 -4.36 -91.18 38.52
CA THR A 4 -3.86 -90.92 37.15
C THR A 4 -4.96 -90.54 36.16
N ALA A 5 -6.23 -90.80 36.48
CA ALA A 5 -7.36 -90.39 35.68
C ALA A 5 -7.78 -88.95 36.01
N GLU A 6 -7.78 -88.60 37.29
CA GLU A 6 -8.10 -87.25 37.80
C GLU A 6 -7.09 -86.19 37.29
N THR A 7 -5.79 -86.48 37.37
CA THR A 7 -4.73 -85.60 36.84
C THR A 7 -4.80 -85.38 35.32
N LYS A 8 -5.22 -86.40 34.55
CA LYS A 8 -5.43 -86.25 33.09
C LYS A 8 -6.70 -85.43 32.78
N GLN A 9 -7.72 -85.54 33.62
CA GLN A 9 -8.95 -84.78 33.47
C GLN A 9 -8.72 -83.29 33.78
N ASP A 10 -7.92 -82.98 34.80
CA ASP A 10 -7.54 -81.61 35.15
C ASP A 10 -6.70 -80.95 34.05
N LEU A 11 -5.67 -81.64 33.53
CA LEU A 11 -4.85 -81.15 32.40
C LEU A 11 -5.69 -80.90 31.13
N ASN A 12 -6.64 -81.78 30.83
CA ASN A 12 -7.55 -81.57 29.71
C ASN A 12 -8.47 -80.36 29.92
N SER A 13 -8.90 -80.10 31.17
CA SER A 13 -9.72 -78.93 31.49
C SER A 13 -8.95 -77.61 31.35
N GLU A 14 -7.68 -77.61 31.71
CA GLU A 14 -6.77 -76.45 31.59
C GLU A 14 -6.47 -76.14 30.12
N ILE A 15 -6.16 -77.15 29.31
CA ILE A 15 -5.98 -77.00 27.85
C ILE A 15 -7.25 -76.44 27.18
N ILE A 16 -8.44 -76.91 27.58
CA ILE A 16 -9.71 -76.39 27.07
C ILE A 16 -9.92 -74.92 27.48
N ALA A 17 -9.48 -74.52 28.67
CA ALA A 17 -9.54 -73.14 29.13
C ALA A 17 -8.60 -72.23 28.31
N GLU A 18 -7.34 -72.63 28.10
CA GLU A 18 -6.39 -71.87 27.27
C GLU A 18 -6.84 -71.77 25.81
N LEU A 19 -7.37 -72.85 25.23
CA LEU A 19 -7.93 -72.82 23.87
C LEU A 19 -9.12 -71.85 23.74
N LYS A 20 -9.92 -71.67 24.80
CA LYS A 20 -11.00 -70.67 24.82
C LYS A 20 -10.43 -69.25 24.86
N ILE A 21 -9.42 -69.00 25.69
CA ILE A 21 -8.75 -67.70 25.78
C ILE A 21 -8.13 -67.33 24.43
N ILE A 22 -7.37 -68.22 23.80
CA ILE A 22 -6.76 -67.99 22.48
C ILE A 22 -7.84 -67.72 21.41
N LYS A 23 -8.98 -68.42 21.47
CA LYS A 23 -10.10 -68.19 20.56
C LYS A 23 -10.72 -66.81 20.74
N ASP A 24 -10.84 -66.34 21.98
CA ASP A 24 -11.39 -65.04 22.31
C ASP A 24 -10.41 -63.91 21.93
N GLU A 25 -9.10 -64.10 22.14
CA GLU A 25 -8.06 -63.20 21.65
C GLU A 25 -8.04 -63.12 20.11
N LEU A 26 -8.15 -64.25 19.42
CA LEU A 26 -8.22 -64.27 17.96
C LEU A 26 -9.49 -63.59 17.43
N ARG A 27 -10.59 -63.62 18.20
CA ARG A 27 -11.80 -62.84 17.89
C ARG A 27 -11.58 -61.35 18.12
N ALA A 28 -10.90 -60.96 19.20
CA ALA A 28 -10.58 -59.56 19.49
C ALA A 28 -9.65 -58.97 18.41
N VAL A 29 -8.56 -59.66 18.06
CA VAL A 29 -7.64 -59.26 16.98
C VAL A 29 -8.38 -59.15 15.64
N ARG A 30 -9.32 -60.06 15.36
CA ARG A 30 -10.13 -59.96 14.14
C ARG A 30 -11.01 -58.70 14.14
N GLY A 31 -11.53 -58.30 15.30
CA GLY A 31 -12.26 -57.04 15.49
C GLY A 31 -11.37 -55.84 15.22
N GLU A 32 -10.20 -55.77 15.85
CA GLU A 32 -9.23 -54.69 15.65
C GLU A 32 -8.77 -54.57 14.18
N VAL A 33 -8.55 -55.70 13.50
CA VAL A 33 -8.20 -55.71 12.07
C VAL A 33 -9.36 -55.19 11.20
N GLN A 34 -10.61 -55.42 11.60
CA GLN A 34 -11.77 -54.86 10.88
C GLN A 34 -11.89 -53.35 11.10
N GLU A 35 -11.68 -52.87 12.32
CA GLU A 35 -11.67 -51.44 12.66
C GLU A 35 -10.54 -50.71 11.93
N PHE A 36 -9.32 -51.25 11.98
CA PHE A 36 -8.18 -50.69 11.26
C PHE A 36 -8.42 -50.62 9.74
N ARG A 37 -9.10 -51.63 9.17
CA ARG A 37 -9.50 -51.59 7.75
C ARG A 37 -10.52 -50.48 7.48
N ALA A 38 -11.46 -50.23 8.38
CA ALA A 38 -12.40 -49.13 8.25
C ALA A 38 -11.68 -47.77 8.30
N GLU A 39 -10.77 -47.57 9.26
CA GLU A 39 -9.96 -46.36 9.36
C GLU A 39 -9.10 -46.13 8.11
N LEU A 40 -8.50 -47.18 7.56
CA LEU A 40 -7.73 -47.07 6.30
C LEU A 40 -8.61 -46.65 5.10
N ILE A 41 -9.86 -47.09 5.05
CA ILE A 41 -10.81 -46.65 4.01
C ILE A 41 -11.11 -45.17 4.17
N ASP A 42 -11.34 -44.70 5.41
CA ASP A 42 -11.63 -43.30 5.70
C ASP A 42 -10.42 -42.39 5.40
N VAL A 43 -9.22 -42.80 5.80
CA VAL A 43 -7.97 -42.10 5.47
C VAL A 43 -7.79 -42.02 3.96
N ARG A 44 -8.05 -43.11 3.23
CA ARG A 44 -7.98 -43.12 1.77
C ARG A 44 -8.98 -42.16 1.13
N ALA A 45 -10.20 -42.08 1.66
CA ALA A 45 -11.22 -41.13 1.20
C ALA A 45 -10.78 -39.68 1.46
N SER A 46 -10.25 -39.41 2.66
CA SER A 46 -9.72 -38.09 3.03
C SER A 46 -8.56 -37.66 2.12
N ILE A 47 -7.62 -38.56 1.81
CA ILE A 47 -6.51 -38.30 0.89
C ILE A 47 -7.03 -37.96 -0.50
N LYS A 48 -8.04 -38.68 -1.02
CA LYS A 48 -8.64 -38.36 -2.33
C LYS A 48 -9.28 -36.97 -2.34
N ALA A 49 -10.07 -36.65 -1.32
CA ALA A 49 -10.69 -35.33 -1.19
C ALA A 49 -9.62 -34.21 -1.10
N CYS A 50 -8.49 -34.49 -0.44
CA CYS A 50 -7.36 -33.56 -0.38
C CYS A 50 -6.72 -33.33 -1.76
N HIS A 51 -6.52 -34.38 -2.56
CA HIS A 51 -6.00 -34.25 -3.93
C HIS A 51 -6.95 -33.43 -4.81
N GLU A 52 -8.25 -33.72 -4.78
CA GLU A 52 -9.25 -32.94 -5.54
C GLU A 52 -9.25 -31.46 -5.17
N ARG A 53 -9.07 -31.14 -3.88
CA ARG A 53 -8.93 -29.76 -3.41
C ARG A 53 -7.64 -29.12 -3.89
N MET A 54 -6.53 -29.86 -3.93
CA MET A 54 -5.26 -29.37 -4.45
C MET A 54 -5.36 -29.04 -5.93
N ASP A 55 -5.92 -29.96 -6.74
CA ASP A 55 -6.14 -29.74 -8.18
C ASP A 55 -7.01 -28.50 -8.43
N ASN A 56 -8.04 -28.28 -7.59
CA ASN A 56 -8.84 -27.07 -7.68
C ASN A 56 -8.03 -25.81 -7.36
N ILE A 57 -7.18 -25.84 -6.34
CA ILE A 57 -6.31 -24.72 -5.99
C ILE A 57 -5.33 -24.42 -7.12
N ASP A 58 -4.69 -25.43 -7.68
CA ASP A 58 -3.76 -25.28 -8.80
C ASP A 58 -4.45 -24.64 -10.01
N SER A 59 -5.65 -25.12 -10.36
CA SER A 59 -6.43 -24.53 -11.46
C SER A 59 -6.79 -23.06 -11.23
N ARG A 60 -7.08 -22.66 -9.98
CA ARG A 60 -7.37 -21.28 -9.60
C ARG A 60 -6.11 -20.41 -9.63
N ILE A 61 -4.98 -20.95 -9.19
CA ILE A 61 -3.69 -20.25 -9.26
C ILE A 61 -3.33 -20.00 -10.73
N GLU A 62 -3.43 -21.01 -11.60
CA GLU A 62 -3.18 -20.84 -13.04
C GLU A 62 -4.09 -19.77 -13.67
N GLU A 63 -5.38 -19.73 -13.30
CA GLU A 63 -6.28 -18.70 -13.79
C GLU A 63 -5.88 -17.30 -13.29
N MET A 64 -5.52 -17.19 -12.01
CA MET A 64 -5.05 -15.93 -11.43
C MET A 64 -3.76 -15.44 -12.08
N GLU A 65 -2.80 -16.33 -12.34
CA GLU A 65 -1.55 -16.01 -13.02
C GLU A 65 -1.78 -15.55 -14.46
N LYS A 66 -2.67 -16.23 -15.21
CA LYS A 66 -3.06 -15.79 -16.55
C LYS A 66 -3.71 -14.41 -16.55
N ARG A 67 -4.59 -14.14 -15.59
CA ARG A 67 -5.20 -12.80 -15.44
C ARG A 67 -4.14 -11.75 -15.11
N LEU A 68 -3.22 -12.05 -14.19
CA LEU A 68 -2.15 -11.13 -13.81
C LEU A 68 -1.21 -10.85 -15.00
N ALA A 69 -0.87 -11.86 -15.79
CA ALA A 69 -0.06 -11.70 -17.01
C ALA A 69 -0.79 -10.92 -18.11
N ALA A 70 -2.12 -11.01 -18.16
CA ALA A 70 -2.95 -10.26 -19.10
C ALA A 70 -3.26 -8.82 -18.64
N LEU A 71 -3.03 -8.49 -17.36
CA LEU A 71 -3.09 -7.10 -16.92
C LEU A 71 -1.93 -6.35 -17.58
N PRO A 72 -2.19 -5.30 -18.37
CA PRO A 72 -1.12 -4.43 -18.82
C PRO A 72 -0.38 -3.88 -17.60
N SER A 73 0.95 -3.88 -17.67
CA SER A 73 1.80 -3.22 -16.67
C SER A 73 1.22 -1.83 -16.41
N VAL A 74 1.03 -1.45 -15.14
CA VAL A 74 0.47 -0.14 -14.78
C VAL A 74 1.29 1.00 -15.43
N ALA A 75 2.58 0.76 -15.66
CA ALA A 75 3.50 1.65 -16.35
C ALA A 75 3.22 1.82 -17.85
N ASP A 76 2.62 0.82 -18.53
CA ASP A 76 2.27 0.87 -19.95
C ASP A 76 0.79 1.21 -20.18
N SER A 77 0.09 1.61 -19.11
CA SER A 77 -1.31 1.97 -19.23
C SER A 77 -1.41 3.34 -19.94
N PRO A 78 -2.29 3.49 -20.95
CA PRO A 78 -2.50 4.76 -21.63
C PRO A 78 -2.96 5.87 -20.67
N MET A 79 -3.46 5.49 -19.50
CA MET A 79 -3.80 6.40 -18.42
C MET A 79 -2.57 7.07 -17.80
N SER A 80 -1.44 6.35 -17.66
CA SER A 80 -0.19 6.93 -17.17
C SER A 80 0.31 8.01 -18.12
N ASP A 81 0.34 7.72 -19.43
CA ASP A 81 0.76 8.68 -20.46
C ASP A 81 -0.12 9.94 -20.48
N ILE A 82 -1.45 9.76 -20.35
CA ILE A 82 -2.39 10.89 -20.27
C ILE A 82 -2.10 11.73 -19.03
N VAL A 83 -1.84 11.10 -17.88
CA VAL A 83 -1.51 11.82 -16.63
C VAL A 83 -0.21 12.60 -16.77
N GLU A 84 0.83 12.02 -17.37
CA GLU A 84 2.08 12.71 -17.62
C GLU A 84 1.90 13.90 -18.58
N LYS A 85 1.15 13.71 -19.66
CA LYS A 85 0.85 14.79 -20.60
C LYS A 85 0.09 15.93 -19.92
N LEU A 86 -0.95 15.62 -19.14
CA LEU A 86 -1.71 16.63 -18.41
C LEU A 86 -0.86 17.39 -17.38
N ARG A 87 0.11 16.72 -16.75
CA ARG A 87 1.07 17.38 -15.86
C ARG A 87 1.98 18.35 -16.62
N CYS A 88 2.42 17.97 -17.82
CA CYS A 88 3.21 18.85 -18.68
C CYS A 88 2.38 20.08 -19.08
N ASP A 89 1.17 19.87 -19.59
CA ASP A 89 0.27 20.94 -20.04
C ASP A 89 -0.05 21.92 -18.88
N LEU A 90 -0.31 21.42 -17.66
CA LEU A 90 -0.53 22.28 -16.50
C LEU A 90 0.69 23.13 -16.17
N ASN A 91 1.87 22.51 -16.14
CA ASN A 91 3.10 23.23 -15.83
C ASN A 91 3.42 24.30 -16.90
N GLU A 92 3.18 24.01 -18.17
CA GLU A 92 3.33 25.00 -19.25
C GLU A 92 2.35 26.17 -19.07
N ARG A 93 1.07 25.89 -18.82
CA ARG A 93 0.07 26.95 -18.58
C ARG A 93 0.39 27.79 -17.35
N ASP A 94 0.87 27.19 -16.27
CA ASP A 94 1.26 27.92 -15.06
C ASP A 94 2.47 28.83 -15.33
N GLN A 95 3.44 28.37 -16.11
CA GLN A 95 4.58 29.20 -16.53
C GLN A 95 4.16 30.32 -17.47
N GLU A 96 3.25 30.06 -18.40
CA GLU A 96 2.66 31.10 -19.27
C GLU A 96 1.93 32.17 -18.46
N LEU A 97 1.24 31.80 -17.38
CA LEU A 97 0.57 32.78 -16.50
C LEU A 97 1.56 33.64 -15.70
N LEU A 98 2.73 33.10 -15.38
CA LEU A 98 3.75 33.81 -14.60
C LEU A 98 4.72 34.65 -15.45
N ILE A 99 4.70 34.50 -16.79
CA ILE A 99 5.68 35.17 -17.66
C ILE A 99 5.64 36.70 -17.57
N ASN A 100 4.45 37.25 -17.28
CA ASN A 100 4.21 38.69 -17.14
C ASN A 100 4.23 39.15 -15.68
N ASP A 101 4.43 38.24 -14.72
CA ASP A 101 4.45 38.56 -13.31
C ASP A 101 5.89 38.79 -12.84
N LEU A 102 6.15 39.94 -12.21
CA LEU A 102 7.43 40.33 -11.66
C LEU A 102 7.31 40.55 -10.15
N GLU A 103 8.32 40.08 -9.40
CA GLU A 103 8.42 40.32 -7.97
C GLU A 103 9.61 41.23 -7.65
N ILE A 104 9.34 42.41 -7.10
CA ILE A 104 10.38 43.33 -6.62
C ILE A 104 10.49 43.17 -5.11
N THR A 105 11.60 42.59 -4.65
CA THR A 105 11.86 42.40 -3.21
C THR A 105 12.79 43.48 -2.65
N ASN A 106 12.80 43.63 -1.33
CA ASN A 106 13.72 44.52 -0.60
C ASN A 106 13.57 46.02 -0.90
N PHE A 107 12.40 46.47 -1.38
CA PHE A 107 12.11 47.89 -1.56
C PHE A 107 11.53 48.50 -0.26
N PRO A 108 12.14 49.54 0.34
CA PRO A 108 11.70 50.15 1.60
C PRO A 108 10.21 50.56 1.58
N GLU A 109 9.48 50.36 2.69
CA GLU A 109 8.06 50.72 2.81
C GLU A 109 7.87 52.13 3.38
N GLU A 110 7.19 53.00 2.63
CA GLU A 110 6.84 54.35 3.09
C GLU A 110 5.32 54.56 3.19
N LYS A 111 4.88 55.47 4.07
CA LYS A 111 3.45 55.81 4.19
C LYS A 111 2.99 56.60 2.96
N GLY A 112 1.96 56.10 2.28
CA GLY A 112 1.40 56.78 1.10
C GLY A 112 2.16 56.53 -0.19
N GLU A 113 3.00 55.50 -0.24
CA GLU A 113 3.70 55.09 -1.45
C GLU A 113 2.73 54.63 -2.56
N ASN A 114 3.10 54.88 -3.81
CA ASN A 114 2.40 54.36 -4.98
C ASN A 114 3.26 53.29 -5.67
N PRO A 115 2.89 51.99 -5.58
CA PRO A 115 3.66 50.90 -6.18
C PRO A 115 3.88 51.05 -7.68
N ILE A 116 2.91 51.57 -8.42
CA ILE A 116 3.03 51.77 -9.88
C ILE A 116 4.18 52.73 -10.17
N HIS A 117 4.27 53.83 -9.42
CA HIS A 117 5.34 54.82 -9.61
C HIS A 117 6.71 54.25 -9.24
N ILE A 118 6.79 53.43 -8.18
CA ILE A 118 8.03 52.73 -7.80
C ILE A 118 8.51 51.84 -8.94
N VAL A 119 7.63 51.05 -9.54
CA VAL A 119 7.96 50.16 -10.66
C VAL A 119 8.47 50.96 -11.87
N THR A 120 7.81 52.06 -12.24
CA THR A 120 8.27 52.93 -13.33
C THR A 120 9.65 53.53 -13.06
N GLN A 121 9.91 53.97 -11.82
CA GLN A 121 11.24 54.49 -11.45
C GLN A 121 12.30 53.41 -11.52
N VAL A 122 12.02 52.20 -11.02
CA VAL A 122 12.94 51.05 -11.08
C VAL A 122 13.24 50.68 -12.53
N ALA A 123 12.23 50.59 -13.40
CA ALA A 123 12.40 50.32 -14.82
C ALA A 123 13.31 51.37 -15.49
N THR A 124 13.04 52.65 -15.22
CA THR A 124 13.87 53.77 -15.74
C THR A 124 15.32 53.65 -15.27
N LYS A 125 15.55 53.25 -14.01
CA LYS A 125 16.91 53.06 -13.47
C LYS A 125 17.62 51.84 -14.06
N LEU A 126 16.87 50.82 -14.47
CA LEU A 126 17.39 49.64 -15.17
C LEU A 126 17.55 49.85 -16.68
N GLY A 127 17.16 51.01 -17.21
CA GLY A 127 17.25 51.33 -18.63
C GLY A 127 16.10 50.74 -19.48
N VAL A 128 15.01 50.31 -18.85
CA VAL A 128 13.82 49.79 -19.51
C VAL A 128 12.75 50.88 -19.60
N SER A 129 12.25 51.14 -20.80
CA SER A 129 11.13 52.06 -21.01
C SER A 129 9.81 51.37 -20.67
N LEU A 130 9.32 51.57 -19.45
CA LEU A 130 8.04 51.05 -18.99
C LEU A 130 7.07 52.21 -18.75
N VAL A 131 5.92 52.19 -19.40
CA VAL A 131 4.86 53.20 -19.25
C VAL A 131 3.76 52.66 -18.32
N GLN A 132 2.97 53.55 -17.72
CA GLN A 132 1.90 53.15 -16.80
C GLN A 132 0.86 52.20 -17.42
N HIS A 133 0.63 52.25 -18.74
CA HIS A 133 -0.30 51.35 -19.42
C HIS A 133 0.24 49.93 -19.60
N ASP A 134 1.55 49.73 -19.49
CA ASP A 134 2.20 48.42 -19.55
C ASP A 134 2.04 47.65 -18.23
N ILE A 135 1.57 48.32 -17.17
CA ILE A 135 1.36 47.75 -15.83
C ILE A 135 -0.13 47.52 -15.62
N VAL A 136 -0.54 46.24 -15.55
CA VAL A 136 -1.92 45.86 -15.24
C VAL A 136 -2.20 46.03 -13.74
N SER A 137 -1.29 45.56 -12.88
CA SER A 137 -1.38 45.72 -11.44
C SER A 137 0.00 45.83 -10.80
N ALA A 138 0.09 46.60 -9.72
CA ALA A 138 1.28 46.64 -8.87
C ALA A 138 0.84 46.84 -7.42
N GLU A 139 1.14 45.90 -6.55
CA GLU A 139 0.77 45.97 -5.13
C GLU A 139 1.79 45.31 -4.21
N ARG A 140 1.82 45.74 -2.95
CA ARG A 140 2.62 45.06 -1.94
C ARG A 140 1.89 43.83 -1.41
N VAL A 141 2.49 42.66 -1.60
CA VAL A 141 1.91 41.38 -1.22
C VAL A 141 2.28 41.03 0.23
N GLY A 142 1.28 40.54 0.97
CA GLY A 142 1.44 40.04 2.33
C GLY A 142 1.11 41.04 3.44
N MET A 143 1.09 40.54 4.67
CA MET A 143 0.76 41.32 5.86
C MET A 143 1.89 42.29 6.20
N ARG A 144 1.56 43.56 6.46
CA ARG A 144 2.55 44.56 6.88
C ARG A 144 3.16 44.10 8.20
N ARG A 145 4.45 43.80 8.17
CA ARG A 145 5.20 43.40 9.36
C ARG A 145 5.53 44.67 10.15
N VAL A 146 4.72 44.97 11.17
CA VAL A 146 5.11 45.97 12.16
C VAL A 146 6.27 45.36 12.94
N ALA A 147 7.39 46.08 13.06
CA ALA A 147 8.50 45.65 13.89
C ALA A 147 7.94 45.41 15.31
N ALA A 148 7.82 44.15 15.71
CA ALA A 148 7.57 43.82 17.10
C ALA A 148 8.76 44.37 17.88
N ALA A 149 8.49 45.10 18.96
CA ALA A 149 9.50 45.56 19.90
C ALA A 149 10.11 44.34 20.60
N ALA A 150 10.95 43.58 19.90
CA ALA A 150 11.88 42.67 20.50
C ALA A 150 12.96 43.52 21.16
N SER A 151 13.05 43.39 22.48
CA SER A 151 14.15 43.90 23.29
C SER A 151 15.48 43.48 22.64
N GLU A 152 16.32 44.49 22.37
CA GLU A 152 17.69 44.37 21.84
C GLU A 152 17.81 44.14 20.33
N GLY A 153 18.07 45.25 19.62
CA GLY A 153 18.42 45.27 18.19
C GLY A 153 17.26 45.68 17.30
N VAL A 154 17.40 46.81 16.59
CA VAL A 154 16.44 47.24 15.55
C VAL A 154 16.56 46.28 14.36
N VAL A 155 15.88 45.13 14.44
CA VAL A 155 15.69 44.27 13.27
C VAL A 155 14.57 44.93 12.47
N SER A 156 14.93 45.78 11.50
CA SER A 156 13.97 46.32 10.54
C SER A 156 13.26 45.15 9.88
N ALA A 157 11.94 45.04 10.06
CA ALA A 157 11.17 43.97 9.46
C ALA A 157 11.40 43.97 7.94
N ARG A 158 11.63 42.78 7.35
CA ARG A 158 11.84 42.65 5.90
C ARG A 158 10.65 43.30 5.17
N PRO A 159 10.89 44.27 4.27
CA PRO A 159 9.81 44.94 3.55
C PRO A 159 9.07 43.93 2.67
N ARG A 160 7.77 44.16 2.51
CA ARG A 160 6.92 43.32 1.67
C ARG A 160 7.33 43.42 0.19
N PRO A 161 7.31 42.29 -0.53
CA PRO A 161 7.55 42.32 -1.97
C PRO A 161 6.44 43.10 -2.68
N ILE A 162 6.81 43.75 -3.78
CA ILE A 162 5.86 44.32 -4.72
C ILE A 162 5.66 43.28 -5.82
N ALA A 163 4.44 42.75 -5.95
CA ALA A 163 4.07 41.95 -7.10
C ALA A 163 3.54 42.88 -8.19
N VAL A 164 4.00 42.67 -9.41
CA VAL A 164 3.69 43.48 -10.57
C VAL A 164 3.23 42.55 -11.68
N ARG A 165 2.08 42.83 -12.28
CA ARG A 165 1.64 42.17 -13.50
C ARG A 165 1.76 43.12 -14.67
N LEU A 166 2.52 42.71 -15.68
CA LEU A 166 2.65 43.42 -16.94
C LEU A 166 1.55 43.00 -17.93
N ALA A 167 1.26 43.88 -18.89
CA ALA A 167 0.27 43.67 -19.93
C ALA A 167 0.77 42.70 -21.02
#